data_AF-A0A925Z5F9-F1
#
_entry.id   AF-A0A925Z5F9-F1
#
_cell.length_a   1.000
_cell.length_b   1.000
_cell.length_c   1.000
_cell.angle_alpha   90.00
_cell.angle_beta   90.00
_cell.angle_gamma   90.00
#
_symmetry.space_group_name_H-M   'P 1'
#
loop_
_entity.id
_entity.type
_entity.pdbx_description
1 polymer ?
#
loop_
_entity_poly.entity_id
_entity_poly.type
_entity_poly.pdbx_seq_one_letter_code
_entity_poly.pdbx_strand_id
1 'polypeptide(L)'
;MNNIDIIDEALRIVYLENAKILENVNQEKELELILHQSDSYEMSFEMSSLLLQKLEDVAFSMSFGEVLKQKLKDMSMAEVALSQQTKLPLPVIASLLSDSIYTNNVPIVILKNLLNVLKINFEAAEKSIRKTFEILQSRDVDTALISGLNPIYRKGLFISKETLSSVSNRNEGKELYENKESMEKYLNRLEELLNTNN
;
A
#
# COMPACT_ATOMS: atom_id res chain seq x y z
N MET A 1 -14.32 -21.08 7.04
CA MET A 1 -13.70 -21.11 8.38
C MET A 1 -12.22 -20.80 8.21
N ASN A 2 -11.85 -19.51 8.06
CA ASN A 2 -10.46 -19.03 7.83
C ASN A 2 -10.13 -17.86 8.78
N ASN A 3 -10.49 -17.96 10.06
CA ASN A 3 -10.22 -16.89 11.03
C ASN A 3 -8.90 -17.08 11.80
N ILE A 4 -8.18 -18.18 11.57
CA ILE A 4 -6.93 -18.49 12.28
C ILE A 4 -5.73 -17.86 11.56
N ASP A 5 -5.74 -17.82 10.22
CA ASP A 5 -4.62 -17.30 9.41
C ASP A 5 -4.36 -15.79 9.60
N ILE A 6 -5.41 -15.00 9.84
CA ILE A 6 -5.29 -13.54 10.00
C ILE A 6 -4.70 -13.19 11.36
N ILE A 7 -5.03 -13.97 12.39
CA ILE A 7 -4.55 -13.75 13.76
C ILE A 7 -3.08 -14.20 13.85
N ASP A 8 -2.73 -15.31 13.23
CA ASP A 8 -1.34 -15.79 13.19
C ASP A 8 -0.43 -14.84 12.40
N GLU A 9 -0.91 -14.26 11.29
CA GLU A 9 -0.13 -13.28 10.54
C GLU A 9 -0.02 -11.94 11.28
N ALA A 10 -1.08 -11.52 12.01
CA ALA A 10 -1.01 -10.34 12.88
C ALA A 10 -0.04 -10.54 14.06
N LEU A 11 -0.03 -11.71 14.69
CA LEU A 11 0.93 -12.07 15.73
C LEU A 11 2.36 -12.06 15.19
N ARG A 12 2.57 -12.61 13.99
CA ARG A 12 3.87 -12.63 13.33
C ARG A 12 4.40 -11.23 13.02
N ILE A 13 3.55 -10.32 12.56
CA ILE A 13 3.92 -8.92 12.29
C ILE A 13 4.35 -8.21 13.58
N VAL A 14 3.61 -8.40 14.68
CA VAL A 14 3.94 -7.82 16.00
C VAL A 14 5.27 -8.36 16.53
N TYR A 15 5.53 -9.67 16.39
CA TYR A 15 6.80 -10.26 16.80
C TYR A 15 7.99 -9.71 16.00
N LEU A 16 7.83 -9.48 14.69
CA LEU A 16 8.90 -8.97 13.83
C LEU A 16 9.17 -7.47 14.04
N GLU A 17 8.15 -6.67 14.36
CA GLU A 17 8.33 -5.25 14.71
C GLU A 17 8.99 -5.10 16.08
N ASN A 18 8.60 -5.90 17.07
CA ASN A 18 9.27 -5.90 18.38
C ASN A 18 10.74 -6.32 18.26
N ALA A 19 11.06 -7.31 17.43
CA ALA A 19 12.44 -7.73 17.17
C ALA A 19 13.30 -6.61 16.53
N LYS A 20 12.70 -5.75 15.69
CA LYS A 20 13.39 -4.58 15.11
C LYS A 20 13.61 -3.44 16.11
N ILE A 21 12.76 -3.33 17.13
CA ILE A 21 12.86 -2.30 18.18
C ILE A 21 13.88 -2.73 19.27
N LEU A 22 14.20 -4.02 19.38
CA LEU A 22 14.95 -4.63 20.48
C LEU A 22 16.41 -5.00 20.18
N GLU A 23 17.04 -4.46 19.13
CA GLU A 23 18.46 -4.71 18.83
C GLU A 23 19.45 -4.28 19.94
N ASN A 24 19.00 -3.78 21.10
CA ASN A 24 19.89 -3.35 22.19
C ASN A 24 19.51 -3.73 23.64
N VAL A 25 18.53 -4.59 23.95
CA VAL A 25 18.23 -4.88 25.37
C VAL A 25 17.87 -6.35 25.66
N ASN A 26 18.81 -7.05 26.33
CA ASN A 26 18.67 -8.21 27.22
C ASN A 26 17.70 -9.36 26.85
N GLN A 27 18.23 -10.34 26.11
CA GLN A 27 17.66 -11.68 25.92
C GLN A 27 17.33 -12.42 27.24
N GLU A 28 18.00 -12.09 28.34
CA GLU A 28 17.72 -12.69 29.66
C GLU A 28 16.37 -12.24 30.24
N LYS A 29 15.93 -11.01 29.94
CA LYS A 29 14.60 -10.52 30.36
C LYS A 29 13.48 -11.15 29.53
N GLU A 30 13.74 -11.48 28.26
CA GLU A 30 12.78 -12.20 27.42
C GLU A 30 12.56 -13.62 27.92
N LEU A 31 13.62 -14.33 28.32
CA LEU A 31 13.51 -15.68 28.89
C LEU A 31 12.75 -15.67 30.23
N GLU A 32 12.98 -14.69 31.10
CA GLU A 32 12.16 -14.51 32.31
C GLU A 32 10.68 -14.26 31.98
N LEU A 33 10.39 -13.44 30.96
CA LEU A 33 9.02 -13.12 30.56
C LEU A 33 8.29 -14.31 29.92
N ILE A 34 9.00 -15.12 29.12
CA ILE A 34 8.51 -16.36 28.50
C ILE A 34 8.28 -17.45 29.57
N LEU A 35 9.15 -17.53 30.59
CA LEU A 35 9.03 -18.53 31.66
C LEU A 35 7.93 -18.21 32.68
N HIS A 36 7.52 -16.95 32.81
CA HIS A 36 6.42 -16.53 33.70
C HIS A 36 5.07 -16.39 32.97
N GLN A 37 4.97 -16.84 31.72
CA GLN A 37 3.79 -16.71 30.85
C GLN A 37 2.67 -17.72 31.18
N SER A 38 2.46 -18.01 32.46
CA SER A 38 1.42 -18.92 32.97
C SER A 38 0.15 -18.22 33.47
N ASP A 39 0.08 -16.89 33.40
CA ASP A 39 -1.13 -16.16 33.72
C ASP A 39 -1.75 -15.57 32.45
N SER A 40 -3.02 -15.90 32.22
CA SER A 40 -3.86 -15.36 31.16
C SER A 40 -3.77 -13.83 31.14
N TYR A 41 -3.03 -13.28 30.18
CA TYR A 41 -2.94 -11.85 29.97
C TYR A 41 -4.28 -11.37 29.40
N GLU A 42 -5.26 -11.15 30.28
CA GLU A 42 -6.50 -10.49 29.90
C GLU A 42 -6.14 -9.07 29.46
N MET A 43 -6.30 -8.82 28.16
CA MET A 43 -6.08 -7.50 27.58
C MET A 43 -7.00 -6.50 28.30
N SER A 44 -6.41 -5.46 28.89
CA SER A 44 -7.19 -4.40 29.53
C SER A 44 -8.20 -3.81 28.54
N PHE A 45 -9.42 -3.52 29.00
CA PHE A 45 -10.50 -2.96 28.19
C PHE A 45 -10.11 -1.66 27.45
N GLU A 46 -9.24 -0.85 28.06
CA GLU A 46 -8.72 0.37 27.43
C GLU A 46 -7.85 0.06 26.20
N MET A 47 -6.98 -0.94 26.31
CA MET A 47 -6.12 -1.38 25.22
C MET A 47 -6.92 -2.05 24.09
N SER A 48 -7.94 -2.86 24.43
CA SER A 48 -8.81 -3.46 23.41
C SER A 48 -9.64 -2.41 22.68
N SER A 49 -10.15 -1.41 23.39
CA SER A 49 -10.90 -0.29 22.79
C SER A 49 -10.01 0.57 21.89
N LEU A 50 -8.78 0.86 22.32
CA LEU A 50 -7.80 1.59 21.50
C LEU A 50 -7.45 0.82 20.23
N LEU A 51 -7.28 -0.51 20.32
CA LEU A 51 -6.98 -1.35 19.17
C LEU A 51 -8.16 -1.43 18.20
N LEU A 52 -9.39 -1.56 18.71
CA LEU A 52 -10.60 -1.52 17.89
C LEU A 52 -10.75 -0.18 17.17
N GLN A 53 -10.51 0.93 17.86
CA GLN A 53 -10.56 2.25 17.24
C GLN A 53 -9.50 2.40 16.14
N LYS A 54 -8.27 1.96 16.38
CA LYS A 54 -7.22 1.98 15.35
C LYS A 54 -7.53 1.06 14.17
N LEU A 55 -8.18 -0.08 14.42
CA LEU A 55 -8.63 -0.99 13.37
C LEU A 55 -9.74 -0.37 12.53
N GLU A 56 -10.70 0.32 13.15
CA GLU A 56 -11.72 1.08 12.43
C GLU A 56 -11.08 2.16 11.56
N ASP A 57 -10.13 2.94 12.11
CA ASP A 57 -9.42 3.97 11.35
C ASP A 57 -8.70 3.40 10.12
N VAL A 58 -8.11 2.21 10.22
CA VAL A 58 -7.41 1.53 9.12
C VAL A 58 -8.39 0.85 8.14
N ALA A 59 -9.50 0.32 8.64
CA ALA A 59 -10.52 -0.35 7.84
C ALA A 59 -11.33 0.64 7.00
N PHE A 60 -11.61 1.83 7.56
CA PHE A 60 -12.43 2.87 6.94
C PHE A 60 -11.62 4.00 6.28
N SER A 61 -10.29 3.92 6.28
CA SER A 61 -9.47 4.87 5.54
C SER A 61 -9.82 4.81 4.04
N MET A 62 -10.24 5.94 3.47
CA MET A 62 -10.56 6.05 2.05
C MET A 62 -9.31 5.89 1.18
N SER A 63 -9.47 5.28 0.00
CA SER A 63 -8.39 5.21 -0.98
C SER A 63 -8.05 6.60 -1.54
N PHE A 64 -6.87 6.74 -2.14
CA PHE A 64 -6.50 7.99 -2.79
C PHE A 64 -7.47 8.36 -3.92
N GLY A 65 -7.89 7.40 -4.74
CA GLY A 65 -8.89 7.61 -5.78
C GLY A 65 -10.24 8.08 -5.24
N GLU A 66 -10.68 7.56 -4.10
CA GLU A 66 -11.92 7.99 -3.43
C GLU A 66 -11.83 9.40 -2.87
N VAL A 67 -10.70 9.74 -2.23
CA VAL A 67 -10.43 11.10 -1.74
C VAL A 67 -10.44 12.09 -2.90
N LEU A 68 -9.84 11.75 -4.04
CA LEU A 68 -9.86 12.58 -5.24
C LEU A 68 -11.29 12.79 -5.77
N LYS A 69 -12.10 11.72 -5.86
CA LYS A 69 -13.51 11.81 -6.28
C LYS A 69 -14.33 12.72 -5.37
N GLN A 70 -14.15 12.58 -4.05
CA GLN A 70 -14.83 13.41 -3.08
C GLN A 70 -14.46 14.89 -3.26
N LYS A 71 -13.16 15.20 -3.37
CA LYS A 71 -12.70 16.58 -3.57
C LYS A 71 -13.14 17.19 -4.89
N LEU A 72 -13.16 16.40 -5.97
CA LEU A 72 -13.70 16.86 -7.25
C LEU A 72 -15.19 17.19 -7.16
N LYS A 73 -15.96 16.38 -6.41
CA LYS A 73 -17.37 16.63 -6.15
C LYS A 73 -17.58 17.88 -5.30
N ASP A 74 -16.79 18.04 -4.23
CA ASP A 74 -16.86 19.21 -3.33
C ASP A 74 -16.54 20.51 -4.08
N MET A 75 -15.56 20.47 -4.99
CA MET A 75 -15.15 21.63 -5.80
C MET A 75 -15.96 21.79 -7.08
N SER A 76 -16.90 20.88 -7.38
CA SER A 76 -17.67 20.85 -8.64
C SER A 76 -16.78 20.99 -9.89
N MET A 77 -15.61 20.37 -9.88
CA MET A 77 -14.61 20.49 -10.94
C MET A 77 -14.69 19.30 -11.90
N ALA A 78 -14.71 19.58 -13.20
CA ALA A 78 -14.63 18.54 -14.23
C ALA A 78 -13.19 17.99 -14.35
N GLU A 79 -13.06 16.70 -14.67
CA GLU A 79 -11.75 16.04 -14.86
C GLU A 79 -10.88 16.74 -15.92
N VAL A 80 -11.51 17.30 -16.95
CA VAL A 80 -10.84 18.08 -18.01
C VAL A 80 -10.21 19.36 -17.46
N ALA A 81 -10.90 20.05 -16.53
CA ALA A 81 -10.37 21.25 -15.89
C ALA A 81 -9.19 20.92 -14.97
N LEU A 82 -9.27 19.79 -14.25
CA LEU A 82 -8.17 19.29 -13.41
C LEU A 82 -6.93 18.97 -14.26
N SER A 83 -7.11 18.32 -15.41
CA SER A 83 -6.04 18.01 -16.36
C SER A 83 -5.31 19.27 -16.83
N GLN A 84 -6.04 20.32 -17.16
CA GLN A 84 -5.47 21.60 -17.59
C GLN A 84 -4.68 22.32 -16.49
N GLN A 85 -5.20 22.31 -15.25
CA GLN A 85 -4.54 22.98 -14.11
C GLN A 85 -3.29 22.24 -13.63
N THR A 86 -3.35 20.91 -13.57
CA THR A 86 -2.28 20.07 -13.03
C THR A 86 -1.27 19.62 -14.08
N LYS A 87 -1.59 19.80 -15.37
CA LYS A 87 -0.86 19.26 -16.52
C LYS A 87 -0.78 17.73 -16.54
N LEU A 88 -1.72 17.05 -15.86
CA LEU A 88 -1.87 15.60 -15.91
C LEU A 88 -2.63 15.18 -17.16
N PRO A 89 -2.18 14.14 -17.88
CA PRO A 89 -2.98 13.52 -18.92
C PRO A 89 -4.29 12.95 -18.34
N LEU A 90 -5.40 13.15 -19.06
CA LEU A 90 -6.71 12.58 -18.72
C LEU A 90 -6.68 11.07 -18.39
N PRO A 91 -5.94 10.22 -19.15
CA PRO A 91 -5.85 8.81 -18.82
C PRO A 91 -5.26 8.54 -17.42
N VAL A 92 -4.27 9.33 -17.01
CA VAL A 92 -3.62 9.19 -15.70
C VAL A 92 -4.58 9.60 -14.58
N ILE A 93 -5.38 10.65 -14.79
CA ILE A 93 -6.42 11.06 -13.83
C ILE A 93 -7.47 9.96 -13.67
N ALA A 94 -7.97 9.39 -14.76
CA ALA A 94 -8.91 8.27 -14.71
C ALA A 94 -8.31 7.05 -13.98
N SER A 95 -7.03 6.79 -14.20
CA SER A 95 -6.31 5.72 -13.51
C SER A 95 -6.15 5.98 -12.01
N LEU A 96 -5.88 7.23 -11.61
CA LEU A 96 -5.82 7.62 -10.18
C LEU A 96 -7.19 7.52 -9.52
N LEU A 97 -8.26 7.96 -10.18
CA LEU A 97 -9.62 7.89 -9.65
C LEU A 97 -10.12 6.45 -9.48
N SER A 98 -9.62 5.52 -10.30
CA SER A 98 -9.99 4.11 -10.26
C SER A 98 -9.07 3.26 -9.37
N ASP A 99 -8.07 3.86 -8.72
CA ASP A 99 -7.03 3.14 -7.98
C ASP A 99 -6.43 1.99 -8.81
N SER A 100 -6.11 2.28 -10.08
CA SER A 100 -5.55 1.29 -11.02
C SER A 100 -4.04 1.44 -11.24
N ILE A 101 -3.44 2.50 -10.71
CA ILE A 101 -2.00 2.75 -10.79
C ILE A 101 -1.44 3.11 -9.42
N TYR A 102 -0.20 2.70 -9.16
CA TYR A 102 0.55 3.17 -8.00
C TYR A 102 0.84 4.67 -8.12
N THR A 103 0.72 5.37 -7.00
CA THR A 103 0.87 6.84 -6.94
C THR A 103 2.31 7.28 -7.18
N ASN A 104 3.29 6.44 -6.87
CA ASN A 104 4.70 6.66 -7.17
C ASN A 104 5.04 6.57 -8.68
N ASN A 105 4.14 6.05 -9.52
CA ASN A 105 4.26 6.14 -10.98
C ASN A 105 3.95 7.54 -11.52
N VAL A 106 3.36 8.41 -10.69
CA VAL A 106 3.07 9.80 -11.06
C VAL A 106 4.25 10.69 -10.67
N PRO A 107 4.74 11.57 -11.56
CA PRO A 107 5.83 12.48 -11.22
C PRO A 107 5.49 13.34 -10.00
N ILE A 108 6.41 13.41 -9.05
CA ILE A 108 6.17 14.00 -7.72
C ILE A 108 5.80 15.48 -7.75
N VAL A 109 6.34 16.24 -8.70
CA VAL A 109 6.01 17.66 -8.90
C VAL A 109 4.57 17.82 -9.37
N ILE A 110 4.10 16.88 -10.18
CA ILE A 110 2.74 16.87 -10.70
C ILE A 110 1.76 16.48 -9.59
N LEU A 111 2.09 15.45 -8.79
CA LEU A 111 1.27 15.05 -7.64
C LEU A 111 1.18 16.18 -6.60
N LYS A 112 2.28 16.88 -6.31
CA LYS A 112 2.27 18.09 -5.49
C LYS A 112 1.28 19.13 -6.00
N ASN A 113 1.32 19.43 -7.30
CA ASN A 113 0.39 20.39 -7.89
C ASN A 113 -1.06 19.92 -7.75
N LEU A 114 -1.32 18.62 -7.94
CA LEU A 114 -2.65 18.02 -7.74
C LEU A 114 -3.14 18.22 -6.30
N LEU A 115 -2.32 17.91 -5.29
CA LEU A 115 -2.68 18.07 -3.88
C LEU A 115 -2.93 19.55 -3.52
N ASN A 116 -2.12 20.47 -4.05
CA ASN A 116 -2.28 21.90 -3.84
C ASN A 116 -3.56 22.45 -4.48
N VAL A 117 -3.88 22.03 -5.71
CA VAL A 117 -5.10 22.43 -6.42
C VAL A 117 -6.34 21.93 -5.67
N LEU A 118 -6.32 20.67 -5.21
CA LEU A 118 -7.42 20.04 -4.49
C LEU A 118 -7.47 20.37 -2.99
N LYS A 119 -6.48 21.15 -2.49
CA LYS A 119 -6.33 21.51 -1.08
C LYS A 119 -6.41 20.31 -0.14
N ILE A 120 -5.65 19.25 -0.47
CA ILE A 120 -5.57 18.03 0.33
C ILE A 120 -4.38 18.14 1.27
N ASN A 121 -4.61 17.95 2.58
CA ASN A 121 -3.53 17.92 3.57
C ASN A 121 -2.62 16.72 3.33
N PHE A 122 -1.31 16.90 3.57
CA PHE A 122 -0.33 15.84 3.38
C PHE A 122 -0.67 14.58 4.18
N GLU A 123 -1.03 14.70 5.46
CA GLU A 123 -1.38 13.55 6.31
C GLU A 123 -2.55 12.72 5.73
N ALA A 124 -3.56 13.38 5.17
CA ALA A 124 -4.69 12.71 4.53
C ALA A 124 -4.28 12.06 3.19
N ALA A 125 -3.43 12.73 2.41
CA ALA A 125 -2.87 12.18 1.18
C ALA A 125 -1.99 10.97 1.46
N GLU A 126 -1.14 11.03 2.48
CA GLU A 126 -0.24 9.95 2.87
C GLU A 126 -1.00 8.68 3.26
N LYS A 127 -1.98 8.82 4.17
CA LYS A 127 -2.85 7.71 4.61
C LYS A 127 -3.57 7.06 3.43
N SER A 128 -4.17 7.87 2.56
CA SER A 128 -4.93 7.37 1.41
C SER A 128 -4.04 6.75 0.31
N ILE A 129 -2.82 7.27 0.11
CA ILE A 129 -1.82 6.67 -0.79
C ILE A 129 -1.38 5.31 -0.27
N ARG A 130 -1.06 5.19 1.02
CA ARG A 130 -0.71 3.90 1.65
C ARG A 130 -1.84 2.89 1.50
N LYS A 131 -3.09 3.33 1.65
CA LYS A 131 -4.26 2.48 1.44
C LYS A 131 -4.39 2.00 0.00
N THR A 132 -4.24 2.89 -0.99
CA THR A 132 -4.25 2.51 -2.40
C THR A 132 -3.14 1.50 -2.72
N PHE A 133 -1.97 1.66 -2.10
CA PHE A 133 -0.86 0.71 -2.25
C PHE A 133 -1.21 -0.69 -1.71
N GLU A 134 -1.82 -0.79 -0.53
CA GLU A 134 -2.31 -2.07 0.03
C GLU A 134 -3.39 -2.73 -0.86
N ILE A 135 -4.32 -1.94 -1.38
CA ILE A 135 -5.36 -2.42 -2.30
C ILE A 135 -4.75 -2.97 -3.59
N LEU A 136 -3.73 -2.30 -4.13
CA LEU A 136 -3.06 -2.77 -5.36
C LEU A 136 -2.24 -4.03 -5.11
N GLN A 137 -1.49 -4.10 -3.99
CA GLN A 137 -0.73 -5.30 -3.63
C GLN A 137 -1.63 -6.52 -3.46
N SER A 138 -2.77 -6.38 -2.78
CA SER A 138 -3.71 -7.50 -2.59
C SER A 138 -4.29 -8.02 -3.92
N ARG A 139 -4.55 -7.14 -4.90
CA ARG A 139 -5.05 -7.54 -6.24
C ARG A 139 -4.00 -8.30 -7.07
N ASP A 140 -2.73 -7.95 -6.95
CA ASP A 140 -1.65 -8.62 -7.68
C ASP A 140 -1.43 -10.06 -7.15
N VAL A 141 -1.65 -10.31 -5.86
CA VAL A 141 -1.60 -11.66 -5.27
C VAL A 141 -2.69 -12.56 -5.83
N ASP A 142 -3.92 -12.05 -5.96
CA ASP A 142 -5.05 -12.82 -6.50
C ASP A 142 -4.85 -13.22 -7.98
N THR A 143 -4.22 -12.36 -8.78
CA THR A 143 -3.93 -12.65 -10.19
C THR A 143 -2.75 -13.61 -10.37
N ALA A 144 -1.75 -13.58 -9.48
CA ALA A 144 -0.65 -14.54 -9.46
C ALA A 144 -1.12 -15.97 -9.12
N LEU A 145 -2.09 -16.11 -8.20
CA LEU A 145 -2.69 -17.39 -7.84
C LEU A 145 -3.46 -18.03 -9.01
N ILE A 146 -4.07 -17.22 -9.88
CA ILE A 146 -4.80 -17.71 -11.06
C ILE A 146 -3.83 -18.09 -12.21
N SER A 147 -2.70 -17.40 -12.35
CA SER A 147 -1.69 -17.71 -13.39
C SER A 147 -0.81 -18.93 -13.07
N GLY A 148 -0.80 -19.39 -11.81
CA GLY A 148 -0.06 -20.59 -11.37
C GLY A 148 -0.70 -21.94 -11.70
N LEU A 149 -1.93 -21.95 -12.24
CA LEU A 149 -2.67 -23.17 -12.58
C LEU A 149 -2.61 -23.54 -14.08
N ASN A 150 -1.49 -23.28 -14.75
CA ASN A 150 -1.21 -23.92 -16.04
C ASN A 150 -0.53 -25.27 -15.79
N PRO A 151 -1.23 -26.42 -15.93
CA PRO A 151 -0.57 -27.72 -15.86
C PRO A 151 0.34 -27.88 -17.09
N ILE A 152 1.63 -27.57 -16.93
CA ILE A 152 2.70 -27.84 -17.91
C ILE A 152 2.99 -29.35 -17.91
N TYR A 153 1.99 -30.18 -18.24
CA TYR A 153 2.17 -31.61 -18.50
C TYR A 153 1.13 -32.11 -19.50
N ARG A 154 1.12 -31.55 -20.71
CA ARG A 154 0.67 -32.30 -21.89
C ARG A 154 1.80 -32.33 -22.91
N LYS A 155 2.54 -33.44 -22.88
CA LYS A 155 3.58 -33.80 -23.85
C LYS A 155 3.04 -33.66 -25.27
N GLY A 156 3.85 -33.01 -26.11
CA GLY A 156 3.85 -33.21 -27.56
C GLY A 156 3.22 -32.10 -28.38
N LEU A 157 3.90 -30.96 -28.49
CA LEU A 157 4.03 -30.20 -29.74
C LEU A 157 5.11 -29.13 -29.55
N PHE A 158 6.02 -29.06 -30.51
CA PHE A 158 7.19 -28.19 -30.53
C PHE A 158 6.80 -26.72 -30.34
N ILE A 159 7.09 -26.14 -29.17
CA ILE A 159 7.05 -24.69 -28.96
C ILE A 159 8.46 -24.16 -29.27
N SER A 160 8.56 -23.33 -30.29
CA SER A 160 9.78 -22.67 -30.73
C SER A 160 10.37 -21.80 -29.62
N LYS A 161 11.70 -21.86 -29.47
CA LYS A 161 12.51 -21.12 -28.48
C LYS A 161 12.28 -19.60 -28.46
N GLU A 162 11.63 -19.03 -29.47
CA GLU A 162 11.38 -17.59 -29.61
C GLU A 162 10.21 -17.07 -28.76
N THR A 163 9.30 -17.94 -28.29
CA THR A 163 8.12 -17.53 -27.49
C THR A 163 8.37 -17.50 -25.97
N LEU A 164 9.47 -18.08 -25.49
CA LEU A 164 9.84 -18.04 -24.07
C LEU A 164 10.61 -16.77 -23.68
N SER A 165 11.28 -16.11 -24.64
CA SER A 165 12.04 -14.87 -24.39
C SER A 165 11.17 -13.62 -24.23
N SER A 166 9.90 -13.64 -24.65
CA SER A 166 9.02 -12.45 -24.54
C SER A 166 8.29 -12.31 -23.21
N VAL A 167 8.31 -13.35 -22.36
CA VAL A 167 7.62 -13.34 -21.06
C VAL A 167 8.54 -12.84 -19.93
N SER A 168 9.86 -13.06 -20.06
CA SER A 168 10.85 -12.67 -19.05
C SER A 168 11.07 -11.15 -18.96
N ASN A 169 10.90 -10.40 -20.05
CA ASN A 169 11.27 -8.97 -20.10
C ASN A 169 10.16 -8.01 -19.67
N ARG A 170 8.99 -8.49 -19.23
CA ARG A 170 7.86 -7.63 -18.84
C ARG A 170 7.86 -7.20 -17.37
N ASN A 171 8.69 -7.82 -16.53
CA ASN A 171 8.70 -7.58 -15.09
C ASN A 171 9.94 -6.82 -14.60
N GLU A 172 11.03 -6.77 -15.38
CA GLU A 172 12.22 -5.95 -15.08
C GLU A 172 11.87 -4.45 -15.15
N GLY A 173 11.52 -3.86 -14.00
CA GLY A 173 11.24 -2.43 -13.85
C GLY A 173 9.91 -2.10 -13.17
N LYS A 174 8.94 -3.04 -13.14
CA LYS A 174 7.70 -2.91 -12.36
C LYS A 174 7.97 -2.97 -10.86
N GLU A 175 8.90 -3.85 -10.46
CA GLU A 175 9.31 -4.06 -9.07
C GLU A 175 9.85 -2.78 -8.40
N LEU A 176 10.37 -1.82 -9.18
CA LEU A 176 10.89 -0.56 -8.66
C LEU A 176 9.79 0.32 -8.05
N TYR A 177 8.56 0.19 -8.55
CA TYR A 177 7.41 1.00 -8.11
C TYR A 177 6.40 0.21 -7.28
N GLU A 178 6.51 -1.13 -7.27
CA GLU A 178 5.68 -2.02 -6.44
C GLU A 178 6.26 -2.23 -5.04
N ASN A 179 7.47 -1.73 -4.77
CA ASN A 179 8.13 -1.85 -3.47
C ASN A 179 7.65 -0.77 -2.47
N LYS A 180 7.35 -1.21 -1.24
CA LYS A 180 7.01 -0.35 -0.10
C LYS A 180 8.08 0.71 0.14
N GLU A 181 9.36 0.35 0.06
CA GLU A 181 10.48 1.29 0.27
C GLU A 181 10.47 2.44 -0.75
N SER A 182 10.16 2.14 -2.01
CA SER A 182 10.06 3.17 -3.06
C SER A 182 8.90 4.12 -2.82
N MET A 183 7.76 3.60 -2.32
CA MET A 183 6.63 4.43 -1.91
C MET A 183 7.00 5.32 -0.71
N GLU A 184 7.68 4.80 0.32
CA GLU A 184 8.12 5.62 1.47
C GLU A 184 9.04 6.76 1.02
N LYS A 185 10.05 6.47 0.18
CA LYS A 185 10.97 7.49 -0.35
C LYS A 185 10.21 8.55 -1.14
N TYR A 186 9.21 8.14 -1.90
CA TYR A 186 8.36 9.04 -2.65
C TYR A 186 7.52 9.95 -1.72
N LEU A 187 6.90 9.40 -0.67
CA LEU A 187 6.12 10.16 0.31
C LEU A 187 6.99 11.14 1.09
N ASN A 188 8.16 10.72 1.56
CA ASN A 188 9.12 11.59 2.24
C ASN A 188 9.52 12.77 1.35
N ARG A 189 9.83 12.49 0.08
CA ARG A 189 10.17 13.56 -0.87
C ARG A 189 8.98 14.48 -1.14
N LEU A 190 7.76 13.97 -1.11
CA LEU A 190 6.55 14.77 -1.32
C LEU A 190 6.31 15.71 -0.14
N GLU A 191 6.53 15.21 1.08
CA GLU A 191 6.49 15.99 2.32
C GLU A 191 7.50 17.15 2.27
N GLU A 192 8.76 16.84 1.96
CA GLU A 192 9.82 17.85 1.82
C GLU A 192 9.41 18.96 0.84
N LEU A 193 8.86 18.58 -0.32
CA LEU A 193 8.46 19.52 -1.35
C LEU A 193 7.25 20.38 -0.97
N LEU A 194 6.35 19.87 -0.13
CA LEU A 194 5.22 20.64 0.41
C LEU A 194 5.67 21.61 1.51
N ASN A 195 6.59 21.18 2.37
CA ASN A 195 7.12 21.99 3.47
C ASN A 195 8.11 23.07 3.01
N THR A 196 8.84 22.85 1.91
CA THR A 196 9.83 23.82 1.36
C THR A 196 9.17 25.06 0.72
N ASN A 197 7.86 25.04 0.48
CA ASN A 197 7.12 26.09 -0.24
C ASN A 197 6.17 26.93 0.65
N ASN A 198 6.30 26.84 1.98
CA ASN A 198 5.80 27.85 2.92
C ASN A 198 6.90 28.88 3.22
#